data_AF-A0A1H7VC18-F1
#
_entry.id   AF-A0A1H7VC18-F1
#
_cell.length_a   1.000
_cell.length_b   1.000
_cell.length_c   1.000
_cell.angle_alpha   90.00
_cell.angle_beta   90.00
_cell.angle_gamma   90.00
#
_symmetry.space_group_name_H-M   'P 1'
#
loop_
_entity.id
_entity.type
_entity.pdbx_description
1 polymer ?
#
loop_
_entity_poly.entity_id
_entity_poly.type
_entity_poly.pdbx_seq_one_letter_code
_entity_poly.pdbx_strand_id
1 'polypeptide(L)'
;MRPSSVSGRPPRALAALVLSACVAALGGCGTAGQSTAAPGAGQAPAEAAQPAPTSTAEVEVLREGGTPAIVSAVTYKAEESYDRVVVDLQGEMPGYTVKWVNELIQDGSGKPLHEKGKAFLELTLSPANAHTEQGQAWAGGPVYASDLPNVTRIIRTSDFEGHVGIGLVLARQAPFQVREQTTPTRLVLDVAH
;
A
#
# COMPACT_ATOMS: atom_id res chain seq x y z
N MET A 1 54.73 15.94 -31.41
CA MET A 1 55.57 14.73 -31.48
C MET A 1 54.95 13.66 -30.59
N ARG A 2 54.43 12.57 -31.19
CA ARG A 2 54.27 11.24 -30.54
C ARG A 2 55.61 10.50 -30.67
N PRO A 3 55.99 9.55 -29.79
CA PRO A 3 55.55 8.13 -29.81
C PRO A 3 55.31 7.58 -28.38
N SER A 4 54.87 6.37 -28.05
CA SER A 4 54.29 5.20 -28.73
C SER A 4 53.69 4.29 -27.63
N SER A 5 52.61 3.59 -27.96
CA SER A 5 51.99 2.53 -27.15
C SER A 5 52.82 1.23 -27.15
N VAL A 6 52.74 0.43 -26.08
CA VAL A 6 52.98 -1.02 -26.13
C VAL A 6 51.92 -1.76 -25.30
N SER A 7 51.29 -2.73 -25.97
CA SER A 7 50.25 -3.66 -25.52
C SER A 7 50.88 -4.93 -24.93
N GLY A 8 50.19 -5.61 -24.00
CA GLY A 8 50.58 -6.94 -23.53
C GLY A 8 49.44 -7.77 -22.91
N ARG A 9 48.85 -8.64 -23.72
CA ARG A 9 48.16 -9.92 -23.40
C ARG A 9 48.56 -10.90 -24.52
N PRO A 10 48.49 -12.25 -24.43
CA PRO A 10 48.01 -13.19 -23.40
C PRO A 10 49.08 -14.34 -23.16
N PRO A 11 48.82 -15.64 -22.79
CA PRO A 11 47.86 -16.60 -23.37
C PRO A 11 47.08 -17.51 -22.38
N ARG A 12 46.11 -18.23 -22.96
CA ARG A 12 45.35 -19.36 -22.39
C ARG A 12 46.18 -20.65 -22.42
N ALA A 13 45.98 -21.55 -21.46
CA ALA A 13 46.37 -22.94 -21.57
C ALA A 13 45.17 -23.86 -21.26
N LEU A 14 44.96 -24.81 -22.18
CA LEU A 14 44.02 -25.93 -22.18
C LEU A 14 44.73 -27.20 -21.65
N ALA A 15 43.94 -28.27 -21.45
CA ALA A 15 44.28 -29.71 -21.31
C ALA A 15 44.35 -30.24 -19.87
N ALA A 16 43.91 -31.47 -19.53
CA ALA A 16 43.10 -32.46 -20.22
C ALA A 16 42.59 -33.50 -19.20
N LEU A 17 41.38 -33.99 -19.47
CA LEU A 17 40.86 -35.37 -19.35
C LEU A 17 41.69 -36.42 -18.58
N VAL A 18 41.11 -37.01 -17.52
CA VAL A 18 41.37 -38.40 -17.12
C VAL A 18 40.03 -39.13 -17.01
N LEU A 19 39.85 -40.11 -17.89
CA LEU A 19 38.80 -41.12 -17.85
C LEU A 19 39.09 -42.09 -16.69
N SER A 20 38.10 -42.36 -15.84
CA SER A 20 38.06 -43.62 -15.10
C SER A 20 36.62 -44.11 -15.03
N ALA A 21 36.36 -45.18 -15.78
CA ALA A 21 35.13 -45.93 -15.74
C ALA A 21 35.27 -47.07 -14.73
N CYS A 22 34.32 -47.17 -13.80
CA CYS A 22 34.03 -48.40 -13.08
C CYS A 22 32.51 -48.55 -12.98
N VAL A 23 32.03 -49.72 -13.40
CA VAL A 23 30.63 -50.09 -13.63
C VAL A 23 30.14 -50.99 -12.49
N ALA A 24 28.82 -50.93 -12.23
CA ALA A 24 27.95 -51.82 -11.43
C ALA A 24 28.07 -51.65 -9.89
N ALA A 25 27.00 -51.70 -9.08
CA ALA A 25 25.77 -52.49 -9.16
C ALA A 25 24.68 -51.98 -8.17
N LEU A 26 23.41 -52.20 -8.54
CA LEU A 26 22.17 -52.38 -7.75
C LEU A 26 21.97 -51.69 -6.38
N GLY A 27 20.88 -50.90 -6.29
CA GLY A 27 20.32 -50.40 -5.02
C GLY A 27 19.04 -49.60 -5.21
N GLY A 28 18.02 -50.18 -5.87
CA GLY A 28 16.70 -49.58 -6.00
C GLY A 28 15.86 -49.79 -4.74
N CYS A 29 15.83 -48.80 -3.85
CA CYS A 29 14.78 -48.61 -2.87
C CYS A 29 14.24 -47.18 -3.05
N GLY A 30 13.23 -47.02 -3.91
CA GLY A 30 12.49 -45.78 -4.02
C GLY A 30 11.62 -45.61 -2.79
N THR A 31 12.09 -44.82 -1.82
CA THR A 31 11.23 -44.32 -0.75
C THR A 31 10.29 -43.30 -1.36
N ALA A 32 9.00 -43.66 -1.41
CA ALA A 32 7.92 -42.74 -1.74
C ALA A 32 7.93 -41.59 -0.71
N GLY A 33 8.49 -40.45 -1.11
CA GLY A 33 8.31 -39.19 -0.40
C GLY A 33 6.86 -38.77 -0.55
N GLN A 34 6.01 -39.18 0.39
CA GLN A 34 4.67 -38.64 0.55
C GLN A 34 4.82 -37.18 0.95
N SER A 35 4.74 -36.31 -0.06
CA SER A 35 4.57 -34.87 0.14
C SER A 35 3.22 -34.67 0.81
N THR A 36 3.24 -34.49 2.13
CA THR A 36 2.07 -34.11 2.92
C THR A 36 1.71 -32.68 2.51
N ALA A 37 0.69 -32.56 1.67
CA ALA A 37 0.08 -31.29 1.35
C ALA A 37 -0.37 -30.62 2.66
N ALA A 38 0.20 -29.46 2.96
CA ALA A 38 -0.25 -28.63 4.06
C ALA A 38 -1.73 -28.27 3.86
N PRO A 39 -2.56 -28.31 4.91
CA PRO A 39 -3.96 -27.92 4.82
C PRO A 39 -4.05 -26.45 4.37
N GLY A 40 -4.89 -26.20 3.38
CA GLY A 40 -5.04 -24.90 2.72
C GLY A 40 -5.37 -23.79 3.70
N ALA A 41 -4.67 -22.66 3.53
CA ALA A 41 -5.11 -21.39 4.09
C ALA A 41 -6.55 -21.15 3.62
N GLY A 42 -7.50 -21.13 4.56
CA GLY A 42 -8.88 -20.80 4.26
C GLY A 42 -8.92 -19.44 3.55
N GLN A 43 -9.46 -19.43 2.32
CA GLN A 43 -9.76 -18.19 1.63
C GLN A 43 -10.73 -17.39 2.49
N ALA A 44 -10.29 -16.22 2.96
CA ALA A 44 -11.18 -15.26 3.56
C ALA A 44 -12.35 -15.02 2.59
N PRO A 45 -13.61 -14.93 3.08
CA PRO A 45 -14.75 -14.69 2.22
C PRO A 45 -14.50 -13.46 1.35
N ALA A 46 -14.61 -13.62 0.02
CA ALA A 46 -14.58 -12.49 -0.89
C ALA A 46 -15.83 -11.64 -0.60
N GLU A 47 -15.63 -10.40 -0.17
CA GLU A 47 -16.70 -9.43 0.03
C GLU A 47 -17.40 -9.19 -1.32
N ALA A 48 -18.74 -9.30 -1.34
CA ALA A 48 -19.51 -9.09 -2.56
C ALA A 48 -19.28 -7.67 -3.10
N ALA A 49 -19.18 -7.56 -4.43
CA ALA A 49 -18.98 -6.28 -5.11
C ALA A 49 -20.08 -5.29 -4.72
N GLN A 50 -19.67 -4.16 -4.14
CA GLN A 50 -20.57 -3.08 -3.77
C GLN A 50 -21.00 -2.31 -5.03
N PRO A 51 -22.20 -1.70 -5.06
CA PRO A 51 -22.57 -0.76 -6.12
C PRO A 51 -21.67 0.47 -6.08
N ALA A 52 -21.58 1.18 -7.22
CA ALA A 52 -20.85 2.42 -7.31
C ALA A 52 -21.41 3.48 -6.32
N PRO A 53 -20.55 4.29 -5.67
CA PRO A 53 -21.01 5.38 -4.83
C PRO A 53 -21.84 6.40 -5.63
N THR A 54 -22.80 7.04 -4.96
CA THR A 54 -23.72 8.01 -5.61
C THR A 54 -23.78 9.38 -4.93
N SER A 55 -23.22 9.52 -3.73
CA SER A 55 -23.20 10.77 -2.96
C SER A 55 -21.88 11.50 -3.11
N THR A 56 -21.90 12.82 -3.19
CA THR A 56 -20.70 13.68 -3.04
C THR A 56 -20.66 14.38 -1.68
N ALA A 57 -21.61 14.10 -0.80
CA ALA A 57 -21.73 14.76 0.49
C ALA A 57 -20.54 14.43 1.40
N GLU A 58 -20.05 15.45 2.09
CA GLU A 58 -19.01 15.30 3.12
C GLU A 58 -19.53 14.45 4.28
N VAL A 59 -18.60 13.76 4.95
CA VAL A 59 -18.90 12.89 6.09
C VAL A 59 -18.20 13.42 7.32
N GLU A 60 -18.89 13.41 8.46
CA GLU A 60 -18.34 13.74 9.77
C GLU A 60 -18.90 12.76 10.80
N VAL A 61 -18.00 12.09 11.50
CA VAL A 61 -18.32 11.16 12.60
C VAL A 61 -17.43 11.54 13.78
N LEU A 62 -18.04 12.15 14.79
CA LEU A 62 -17.36 12.57 16.01
C LEU A 62 -17.28 11.40 17.00
N ARG A 63 -16.09 11.15 17.54
CA ARG A 63 -15.86 10.22 18.65
C ARG A 63 -14.87 10.88 19.60
N GLU A 64 -15.32 11.10 20.83
CA GLU A 64 -14.56 11.81 21.87
C GLU A 64 -13.81 10.81 22.75
N GLY A 65 -12.55 11.13 23.08
CA GLY A 65 -11.72 10.33 23.98
C GLY A 65 -11.22 9.00 23.41
N GLY A 66 -10.69 8.14 24.28
CA GLY A 66 -10.14 6.84 23.91
C GLY A 66 -8.64 6.85 23.61
N THR A 67 -8.08 5.66 23.43
CA THR A 67 -6.69 5.48 22.99
C THR A 67 -6.62 5.77 21.48
N PRO A 68 -5.67 6.61 21.01
CA PRO A 68 -5.53 6.89 19.58
C PRO A 68 -5.33 5.60 18.78
N ALA A 69 -6.08 5.45 17.68
CA ALA A 69 -5.88 4.37 16.74
C ALA A 69 -4.55 4.55 15.98
N ILE A 70 -3.90 3.47 15.59
CA ILE A 70 -2.68 3.55 14.75
C ILE A 70 -3.06 3.19 13.31
N VAL A 71 -2.83 4.11 12.38
CA VAL A 71 -2.90 3.82 10.93
C VAL A 71 -1.71 2.93 10.57
N SER A 72 -1.99 1.66 10.32
CA SER A 72 -0.97 0.63 10.11
C SER A 72 -0.66 0.37 8.63
N ALA A 73 -1.64 0.59 7.75
CA ALA A 73 -1.46 0.53 6.32
C ALA A 73 -2.52 1.37 5.59
N VAL A 74 -2.15 1.84 4.40
CA VAL A 74 -3.09 2.38 3.43
C VAL A 74 -2.91 1.60 2.13
N THR A 75 -3.95 0.87 1.74
CA THR A 75 -3.94 0.06 0.51
C THR A 75 -5.01 0.56 -0.45
N TYR A 76 -4.85 0.24 -1.72
CA TYR A 76 -5.77 0.72 -2.74
C TYR A 76 -5.87 -0.24 -3.91
N LYS A 77 -7.02 -0.24 -4.59
CA LYS A 77 -7.26 -1.00 -5.82
C LYS A 77 -8.39 -0.39 -6.63
N ALA A 78 -8.39 -0.67 -7.93
CA ALA A 78 -9.56 -0.44 -8.77
C ALA A 78 -10.56 -1.59 -8.58
N GLU A 79 -11.82 -1.26 -8.42
CA GLU A 79 -12.95 -2.17 -8.61
C GLU A 79 -13.60 -1.89 -9.98
N GLU A 80 -14.71 -2.52 -10.31
CA GLU A 80 -15.34 -2.36 -11.64
C GLU A 80 -15.87 -0.94 -11.92
N SER A 81 -16.30 -0.21 -10.89
CA SER A 81 -16.97 1.10 -11.03
C SER A 81 -16.49 2.18 -10.05
N TYR A 82 -15.49 1.88 -9.24
CA TYR A 82 -14.93 2.80 -8.26
C TYR A 82 -13.51 2.38 -7.86
N ASP A 83 -12.75 3.35 -7.36
CA ASP A 83 -11.46 3.16 -6.72
C ASP A 83 -11.68 2.97 -5.23
N ARG A 84 -11.06 1.94 -4.66
CA ARG A 84 -11.12 1.66 -3.24
C ARG A 84 -9.80 2.04 -2.60
N VAL A 85 -9.86 2.85 -1.54
CA VAL A 85 -8.78 3.11 -0.60
C VAL A 85 -9.18 2.52 0.75
N VAL A 86 -8.32 1.71 1.35
CA VAL A 86 -8.54 1.07 2.65
C VAL A 86 -7.47 1.55 3.62
N VAL A 87 -7.91 2.09 4.75
CA VAL A 87 -7.06 2.47 5.88
C VAL A 87 -7.18 1.38 6.94
N ASP A 88 -6.12 0.59 7.11
CA ASP A 88 -6.05 -0.44 8.14
C ASP A 88 -5.64 0.19 9.48
N LEU A 89 -6.44 -0.05 10.52
CA LEU A 89 -6.29 0.56 11.83
C LEU A 89 -5.96 -0.52 12.87
N GLN A 90 -5.02 -0.19 13.77
CA GLN A 90 -4.84 -0.92 15.03
C GLN A 90 -5.54 -0.14 16.15
N GLY A 91 -6.38 -0.84 16.91
CA GLY A 91 -7.22 -0.23 17.94
C GLY A 91 -8.67 -0.07 17.48
N GLU A 92 -9.40 0.77 18.20
CA GLU A 92 -10.80 1.08 17.94
C GLU A 92 -10.94 2.04 16.75
N MET A 93 -12.14 2.11 16.17
CA MET A 93 -12.42 3.06 15.09
C MET A 93 -12.41 4.50 15.64
N PRO A 94 -11.52 5.39 15.17
CA PRO A 94 -11.50 6.78 15.61
C PRO A 94 -12.67 7.57 15.02
N GLY A 95 -12.88 8.80 15.48
CA GLY A 95 -13.68 9.77 14.74
C GLY A 95 -13.02 10.11 13.41
N TYR A 96 -13.80 10.58 12.44
CA TYR A 96 -13.26 11.02 11.16
C TYR A 96 -14.11 12.05 10.45
N THR A 97 -13.46 12.80 9.56
CA THR A 97 -14.11 13.64 8.56
C THR A 97 -13.60 13.31 7.17
N VAL A 98 -14.47 13.38 6.17
CA VAL A 98 -14.10 13.29 4.75
C VAL A 98 -14.68 14.49 4.02
N LYS A 99 -13.81 15.39 3.55
CA LYS A 99 -14.19 16.70 3.01
C LYS A 99 -13.55 16.98 1.66
N TRP A 100 -14.25 17.74 0.82
CA TRP A 100 -13.66 18.27 -0.41
C TRP A 100 -12.87 19.52 -0.07
N VAL A 101 -11.63 19.60 -0.57
CA VAL A 101 -10.76 20.75 -0.32
C VAL A 101 -10.25 21.32 -1.64
N ASN A 102 -9.93 22.62 -1.64
CA ASN A 102 -9.38 23.28 -2.83
C ASN A 102 -7.92 22.91 -3.07
N GLU A 103 -7.19 22.60 -1.99
CA GLU A 103 -5.80 22.18 -1.98
C GLU A 103 -5.53 21.32 -0.75
N LEU A 104 -4.59 20.39 -0.85
CA LEU A 104 -4.09 19.63 0.30
C LEU A 104 -3.00 20.46 0.98
N ILE A 105 -3.05 20.58 2.30
CA ILE A 105 -2.05 21.31 3.09
C ILE A 105 -1.21 20.30 3.88
N GLN A 106 0.10 20.51 3.94
CA GLN A 106 0.97 19.73 4.81
C GLN A 106 1.03 20.34 6.21
N ASP A 107 0.60 19.57 7.20
CA ASP A 107 0.65 19.98 8.60
C ASP A 107 2.09 20.22 9.09
N GLY A 108 2.20 21.07 10.11
CA GLY A 108 3.46 21.59 10.62
C GLY A 108 4.08 22.70 9.77
N SER A 109 4.07 22.55 8.43
CA SER A 109 4.60 23.58 7.53
C SER A 109 3.55 24.60 7.06
N GLY A 110 2.27 24.19 7.02
CA GLY A 110 1.17 24.98 6.46
C GLY A 110 1.28 25.22 4.95
N LYS A 111 2.18 24.52 4.26
CA LYS A 111 2.42 24.71 2.82
C LYS A 111 1.44 23.87 1.99
N PRO A 112 0.91 24.44 0.89
CA PRO A 112 0.20 23.66 -0.11
C PRO A 112 1.05 22.55 -0.72
N LEU A 113 0.41 21.39 -0.89
CA LEU A 113 0.92 20.25 -1.64
C LEU A 113 0.48 20.42 -3.10
N HIS A 114 1.40 20.88 -3.96
CA HIS A 114 1.13 21.19 -5.37
C HIS A 114 1.03 19.92 -6.23
N GLU A 115 -0.11 19.23 -6.13
CA GLU A 115 -0.35 17.98 -6.83
C GLU A 115 -1.14 18.17 -8.14
N LYS A 116 -0.82 17.34 -9.14
CA LYS A 116 -1.49 17.37 -10.45
C LYS A 116 -2.83 16.61 -10.39
N GLY A 117 -3.81 17.17 -9.70
CA GLY A 117 -5.19 16.69 -9.63
C GLY A 117 -6.20 17.74 -10.09
N LYS A 118 -7.44 17.33 -10.33
CA LYS A 118 -8.58 18.24 -10.59
C LYS A 118 -9.53 18.38 -9.41
N ALA A 119 -9.43 17.49 -8.41
CA ALA A 119 -10.17 17.56 -7.16
C ALA A 119 -9.34 16.91 -6.04
N PHE A 120 -9.60 17.32 -4.80
CA PHE A 120 -8.91 16.82 -3.62
C PHE A 120 -9.94 16.45 -2.56
N LEU A 121 -9.82 15.24 -2.02
CA LEU A 121 -10.66 14.73 -0.93
C LEU A 121 -9.76 14.45 0.27
N GLU A 122 -10.02 15.08 1.41
CA GLU A 122 -9.24 14.93 2.62
C GLU A 122 -10.00 14.10 3.65
N LEU A 123 -9.39 12.99 4.06
CA LEU A 123 -9.78 12.19 5.21
C LEU A 123 -8.94 12.63 6.41
N THR A 124 -9.59 13.02 7.50
CA THR A 124 -8.93 13.26 8.79
C THR A 124 -9.45 12.27 9.82
N LEU A 125 -8.56 11.64 10.57
CA LEU A 125 -8.84 10.69 11.65
C LEU A 125 -8.44 11.31 12.98
N SER A 126 -9.28 11.21 14.01
CA SER A 126 -8.98 11.68 15.37
C SER A 126 -9.84 10.95 16.42
N PRO A 127 -9.25 10.46 17.54
CA PRO A 127 -7.83 10.43 17.84
C PRO A 127 -7.09 9.31 17.07
N ALA A 128 -6.01 9.64 16.38
CA ALA A 128 -5.20 8.68 15.63
C ALA A 128 -3.72 9.09 15.52
N ASN A 129 -2.84 8.11 15.30
CA ASN A 129 -1.43 8.29 14.96
C ASN A 129 -1.10 7.57 13.66
N ALA A 130 -0.22 8.15 12.84
CA ALA A 130 0.31 7.51 11.63
C ALA A 130 1.70 6.91 11.86
N HIS A 131 2.08 6.69 13.12
CA HIS A 131 3.31 6.05 13.54
C HIS A 131 3.09 5.12 14.74
N THR A 132 3.92 4.09 14.85
CA THR A 132 4.02 3.25 16.05
C THR A 132 4.77 3.98 17.16
N GLU A 133 4.78 3.43 18.39
CA GLU A 133 5.58 3.96 19.50
C GLU A 133 7.08 4.05 19.19
N GLN A 134 7.58 3.25 18.25
CA GLN A 134 8.98 3.30 17.78
C GLN A 134 9.19 4.35 16.67
N GLY A 135 8.19 5.16 16.37
CA GLY A 135 8.22 6.20 15.33
C GLY A 135 8.09 5.66 13.90
N GLN A 136 7.70 4.39 13.73
CA GLN A 136 7.57 3.80 12.40
C GLN A 136 6.23 4.18 11.78
N ALA A 137 6.29 4.90 10.66
CA ALA A 137 5.13 5.17 9.83
C ALA A 137 4.70 3.95 9.00
N TRP A 138 3.48 3.97 8.45
CA TRP A 138 3.09 2.97 7.46
C TRP A 138 3.99 3.02 6.21
N ALA A 139 4.19 1.87 5.57
CA ALA A 139 5.15 1.72 4.48
C ALA A 139 4.67 2.36 3.17
N GLY A 140 5.59 3.03 2.47
CA GLY A 140 5.45 3.60 1.11
C GLY A 140 5.45 5.14 1.02
N GLY A 141 5.86 5.82 2.10
CA GLY A 141 6.18 7.25 2.12
C GLY A 141 4.99 8.15 2.46
N PRO A 142 5.17 9.48 2.41
CA PRO A 142 4.06 10.40 2.56
C PRO A 142 3.21 10.48 1.28
N VAL A 143 3.69 10.03 0.11
CA VAL A 143 2.99 10.12 -1.18
C VAL A 143 3.06 8.78 -1.91
N TYR A 144 1.89 8.28 -2.32
CA TYR A 144 1.71 7.04 -3.07
C TYR A 144 1.10 7.39 -4.43
N ALA A 145 1.81 7.07 -5.52
CA ALA A 145 1.18 7.06 -6.84
C ALA A 145 0.35 5.78 -6.97
N SER A 146 -0.95 5.93 -7.20
CA SER A 146 -1.87 4.80 -7.22
C SER A 146 -2.24 4.35 -8.64
N ASP A 147 -2.08 5.23 -9.63
CA ASP A 147 -2.43 5.00 -11.04
C ASP A 147 -3.83 4.38 -11.24
N LEU A 148 -4.74 4.61 -10.29
CA LEU A 148 -6.13 4.17 -10.40
C LEU A 148 -6.90 5.10 -11.33
N PRO A 149 -8.00 4.63 -11.94
CA PRO A 149 -8.82 5.41 -12.87
C PRO A 149 -9.17 6.84 -12.43
N ASN A 150 -9.48 7.08 -11.17
CA ASN A 150 -9.78 8.41 -10.63
C ASN A 150 -8.85 8.84 -9.50
N VAL A 151 -8.56 7.98 -8.51
CA VAL A 151 -7.62 8.27 -7.42
C VAL A 151 -6.19 8.08 -7.94
N THR A 152 -5.53 9.19 -8.25
CA THR A 152 -4.19 9.18 -8.89
C THR A 152 -3.05 9.16 -7.88
N ARG A 153 -3.26 9.78 -6.70
CA ARG A 153 -2.31 9.77 -5.59
C ARG A 153 -3.02 9.73 -4.25
N ILE A 154 -2.34 9.18 -3.26
CA ILE A 154 -2.72 9.17 -1.85
C ILE A 154 -1.58 9.80 -1.06
N ILE A 155 -1.89 10.71 -0.15
CA ILE A 155 -0.89 11.54 0.53
C ILE A 155 -1.18 11.61 2.02
N ARG A 156 -0.19 11.38 2.88
CA ARG A 156 -0.30 11.69 4.31
C ARG A 156 -0.09 13.18 4.51
N THR A 157 -1.16 13.91 4.82
CA THR A 157 -1.16 15.36 5.04
C THR A 157 -0.84 15.72 6.50
N SER A 158 -1.20 14.87 7.46
CA SER A 158 -0.96 15.09 8.89
C SER A 158 -0.64 13.80 9.66
N ASP A 159 0.11 13.97 10.76
CA ASP A 159 0.42 13.00 11.81
C ASP A 159 0.86 13.77 13.07
N PHE A 160 -0.01 14.64 13.57
CA PHE A 160 0.32 15.59 14.63
C PHE A 160 -0.82 15.72 15.63
N GLU A 161 -0.50 15.84 16.93
CA GLU A 161 -1.47 16.04 18.01
C GLU A 161 -2.68 15.09 17.98
N GLY A 162 -2.45 13.82 17.65
CA GLY A 162 -3.50 12.81 17.57
C GLY A 162 -4.42 12.95 16.35
N HIS A 163 -3.99 13.67 15.32
CA HIS A 163 -4.68 13.78 14.04
C HIS A 163 -3.85 13.14 12.94
N VAL A 164 -4.52 12.32 12.12
CA VAL A 164 -3.93 11.78 10.89
C VAL A 164 -4.73 12.27 9.71
N GLY A 165 -4.05 12.95 8.79
CA GLY A 165 -4.60 13.46 7.55
C GLY A 165 -4.17 12.59 6.37
N ILE A 166 -5.11 12.22 5.52
CA ILE A 166 -4.92 11.45 4.29
C ILE A 166 -5.64 12.18 3.15
N GLY A 167 -4.89 12.78 2.25
CA GLY A 167 -5.38 13.42 1.04
C GLY A 167 -5.42 12.46 -0.15
N LEU A 168 -6.53 12.44 -0.87
CA LEU A 168 -6.65 11.82 -2.18
C LEU A 168 -6.53 12.90 -3.26
N VAL A 169 -5.73 12.63 -4.29
CA VAL A 169 -5.62 13.48 -5.49
C VAL A 169 -6.38 12.80 -6.62
N LEU A 170 -7.44 13.45 -7.11
CA LEU A 170 -8.37 12.86 -8.06
C LEU A 170 -8.23 13.45 -9.46
N ALA A 171 -8.42 12.61 -10.48
CA ALA A 171 -8.53 13.03 -11.87
C ALA A 171 -9.80 13.87 -12.14
N ARG A 172 -10.84 13.68 -11.32
CA ARG A 172 -12.07 14.48 -11.27
C ARG A 172 -12.79 14.33 -9.92
N GLN A 173 -13.60 15.32 -9.56
CA GLN A 173 -14.55 15.16 -8.46
C GLN A 173 -15.59 14.10 -8.83
N ALA A 174 -15.86 13.18 -7.91
CA ALA A 174 -16.78 12.06 -8.13
C ALA A 174 -17.49 11.67 -6.83
N PRO A 175 -18.64 10.99 -6.92
CA PRO A 175 -19.28 10.40 -5.75
C PRO A 175 -18.33 9.49 -4.95
N PHE A 176 -18.50 9.49 -3.63
CA PHE A 176 -17.78 8.60 -2.72
C PHE A 176 -18.69 8.07 -1.60
N GLN A 177 -18.21 7.04 -0.92
CA GLN A 177 -18.82 6.53 0.31
C GLN A 177 -17.73 6.07 1.28
N VAL A 178 -18.05 6.09 2.57
CA VAL A 178 -17.18 5.60 3.65
C VAL A 178 -17.87 4.44 4.35
N ARG A 179 -17.10 3.38 4.65
CA ARG A 179 -17.60 2.22 5.40
C ARG A 179 -16.59 1.82 6.47
N GLU A 180 -17.12 1.49 7.64
CA GLU A 180 -16.34 0.96 8.75
C GLU A 180 -16.41 -0.58 8.74
N GLN A 181 -15.26 -1.21 8.93
CA GLN A 181 -15.15 -2.63 9.26
C GLN A 181 -14.49 -2.74 10.63
N THR A 182 -14.91 -3.70 11.47
CA THR A 182 -14.39 -3.88 12.83
C THR A 182 -13.59 -5.17 13.02
N THR A 183 -13.57 -6.05 12.02
CA THR A 183 -12.88 -7.34 12.08
C THR A 183 -12.21 -7.69 10.75
N PRO A 184 -10.98 -7.20 10.48
CA PRO A 184 -10.21 -6.25 11.27
C PRO A 184 -10.73 -4.80 11.18
N THR A 185 -10.25 -3.90 12.05
CA THR A 185 -10.63 -2.49 12.03
C THR A 185 -10.12 -1.79 10.78
N ARG A 186 -11.03 -1.33 9.92
CA ARG A 186 -10.70 -0.66 8.66
C ARG A 186 -11.68 0.47 8.37
N LEU A 187 -11.16 1.55 7.82
CA LEU A 187 -11.97 2.55 7.15
C LEU A 187 -11.81 2.39 5.64
N VAL A 188 -12.91 2.09 4.96
CA VAL A 188 -12.94 1.87 3.51
C VAL A 188 -13.57 3.07 2.84
N LEU A 189 -12.82 3.72 1.96
CA LEU A 189 -13.25 4.86 1.16
C LEU A 189 -13.32 4.43 -0.31
N ASP A 190 -14.54 4.38 -0.84
CA ASP A 190 -14.82 4.03 -2.24
C ASP A 190 -15.15 5.31 -3.01
N VAL A 191 -14.50 5.55 -4.15
CA VAL A 191 -14.65 6.77 -4.99
C VAL A 191 -14.97 6.36 -6.43
N ALA A 192 -16.11 6.78 -6.98
CA ALA A 192 -16.53 6.41 -8.33
C ALA A 192 -15.51 6.85 -9.41
N HIS A 193 -15.36 6.05 -10.47
CA HIS A 193 -14.42 6.32 -11.57
C HIS A 193 -14.98 6.10 -12.97
#